data_AF-A0A8H5M3W2-F1
#
_entry.id   AF-A0A8H5M3W2-F1
#
_cell.length_a   1.000
_cell.length_b   1.000
_cell.length_c   1.000
_cell.angle_alpha   90.00
_cell.angle_beta   90.00
_cell.angle_gamma   90.00
#
_symmetry.space_group_name_H-M   'P 1'
#
loop_
_entity.id
_entity.type
_entity.pdbx_description
1 polymer ?
#
loop_
_entity_poly.entity_id
_entity_poly.type
_entity_poly.pdbx_seq_one_letter_code
_entity_poly.pdbx_strand_id
1 'polypeptide(L)'
;MGVTCEGCGIYFENLKEQKACEKCKKRDEADDDVSRGVVEKLGQCLHCGLTYKFLKGIKCGRCDRLHNAGSKVADAENMPSPKPAKQAMKAKEVISIIDDSDDGDNSRNCVPFVMSDDEENIQPLKDAITQNRKNATKIRLTRKDPSIPERTKNFLKLREASRQHDPSKLSSILFRCELSLQTRNGVKKGTRVPMQTRGFARDELLKDVYRKLIAMFTEPNGQWVKEFGNKSIDESKVHFTFKNGTAIVPNQRDQTVEQFWRKHSQILDIYIKKADIANNAVLLMMLVPIETVESDSGSDTDVFDKILAGSKRKRQQRSSSRKKQSTGVKVKREDSDSDKLPPSKSLVKEERGASSALSNATRPSTRKSSGPLIGLTRQVRVTQELYVDHSDLSSAITYEFDGTLTIMPIKSPLLPNTFELHIGTHHYLARRIEGISARLSVTKEKTAAQTEILRSGWLKATIKSFKALCVKEQVTFDDITTPNLFLAMVKESGSAVSVSNECSVTTFVCQPSIPSSDITTDESSPLLGAFSHYSLAESNQERVLVDFKVCEDIYGSQDVFAPITHTITADSGTGNLGSSGIEAFKNKHQCGEQCKALKLPAF
;
A
#
# COMPACT_ATOMS: atom_id res chain seq x y z
N MET A 1 -19.18 0.91 55.24
CA MET A 1 -19.45 2.24 54.68
C MET A 1 -18.11 2.85 54.32
N GLY A 2 -17.94 3.40 53.11
CA GLY A 2 -16.68 4.04 52.73
C GLY A 2 -16.43 5.33 53.52
N VAL A 3 -15.15 5.73 53.56
CA VAL A 3 -14.66 6.87 54.33
C VAL A 3 -13.95 7.86 53.39
N THR A 4 -14.19 9.15 53.57
CA THR A 4 -13.47 10.22 52.87
C THR A 4 -12.14 10.49 53.56
N CYS A 5 -11.04 10.44 52.80
CA CYS A 5 -9.71 10.74 53.34
C CYS A 5 -9.60 12.23 53.71
N GLU A 6 -9.22 12.56 54.95
CA GLU A 6 -9.00 13.94 55.42
C GLU A 6 -7.86 14.65 54.67
N GLY A 7 -6.87 13.91 54.18
CA GLY A 7 -5.70 14.49 53.49
C GLY A 7 -5.94 14.82 52.01
N CYS A 8 -6.67 13.99 51.26
CA CYS A 8 -6.88 14.19 49.82
C CYS A 8 -8.34 14.41 49.39
N GLY A 9 -9.31 14.29 50.31
CA GLY A 9 -10.73 14.49 50.04
C GLY A 9 -11.38 13.41 49.16
N ILE A 10 -10.66 12.35 48.82
CA ILE A 10 -11.18 11.25 47.99
C ILE A 10 -11.97 10.28 48.87
N TYR A 11 -13.14 9.87 48.39
CA TYR A 11 -13.96 8.82 49.01
C TYR A 11 -13.41 7.44 48.67
N PHE A 12 -13.20 6.60 49.68
CA PHE A 12 -12.69 5.24 49.53
C PHE A 12 -13.65 4.24 50.18
N GLU A 13 -14.18 3.35 49.36
CA GLU A 13 -15.19 2.35 49.76
C GLU A 13 -14.68 1.36 50.82
N ASN A 14 -13.40 0.97 50.72
CA ASN A 14 -12.74 -0.07 51.52
C ASN A 14 -11.55 0.48 52.33
N LEU A 15 -11.53 1.77 52.64
CA LEU A 15 -10.54 2.34 53.55
C LEU A 15 -10.81 1.81 54.95
N LYS A 16 -9.75 1.31 55.62
CA LYS A 16 -9.82 0.94 57.03
C LYS A 16 -10.20 2.18 57.85
N GLU A 17 -10.73 2.04 59.06
CA GLU A 17 -11.24 3.13 59.96
C GLU A 17 -10.30 4.32 60.21
N GLN A 18 -9.10 4.29 59.65
CA GLN A 18 -8.18 5.41 59.58
C GLN A 18 -8.71 6.49 58.63
N LYS A 19 -8.67 7.73 59.10
CA LYS A 19 -9.17 8.90 58.37
C LYS A 19 -8.28 9.35 57.22
N ALA A 20 -7.08 8.80 57.07
CA ALA A 20 -6.13 9.15 56.02
C ALA A 20 -5.76 7.92 55.17
N CYS A 21 -5.68 8.11 53.85
CA CYS A 21 -5.24 7.06 52.92
C CYS A 21 -3.73 6.86 53.01
N GLU A 22 -3.26 5.68 52.58
CA GLU A 22 -1.83 5.28 52.67
C GLU A 22 -0.90 6.27 51.95
N LYS A 23 -1.39 6.95 50.91
CA LYS A 23 -0.63 7.98 50.19
C LYS A 23 -0.43 9.24 51.02
N CYS A 24 -1.47 9.72 51.71
CA CYS A 24 -1.38 10.89 52.57
C CYS A 24 -0.50 10.59 53.78
N LYS A 25 -0.68 9.41 54.40
CA LYS A 25 0.15 8.98 55.52
C LYS A 25 1.65 9.01 55.19
N LYS A 26 2.05 8.38 54.07
CA LYS A 26 3.45 8.39 53.61
C LYS A 26 3.97 9.78 53.23
N ARG A 27 3.08 10.70 52.84
CA ARG A 27 3.46 12.07 52.48
C ARG A 27 3.80 12.88 53.73
N ASP A 28 3.08 12.64 54.80
CA ASP A 28 3.26 13.33 56.08
C ASP A 28 4.46 12.75 56.85
N GLU A 29 4.77 11.46 56.65
CA GLU A 29 5.97 10.78 57.18
C GLU A 29 7.26 11.11 56.41
N ALA A 30 7.22 11.91 55.34
CA ALA A 30 8.41 12.28 54.58
C ALA A 30 9.10 13.51 55.19
N ASP A 31 10.36 13.34 55.64
CA ASP A 31 11.15 14.38 56.31
C ASP A 31 11.60 15.52 55.39
N ASP A 32 11.60 15.27 54.08
CA ASP A 32 12.10 16.20 53.08
C ASP A 32 11.21 16.24 51.82
N ASP A 33 11.34 17.31 51.06
CA ASP A 33 10.53 17.55 49.86
C ASP A 33 10.80 16.56 48.73
N VAL A 34 11.99 15.96 48.70
CA VAL A 34 12.36 14.97 47.69
C VAL A 34 11.60 13.66 47.95
N SER A 35 11.62 13.19 49.19
CA SER A 35 10.86 12.05 49.69
C SER A 35 9.36 12.24 49.49
N ARG A 36 8.86 13.46 49.76
CA ARG A 36 7.46 13.84 49.51
C ARG A 36 7.08 13.72 48.03
N GLY A 37 7.92 14.23 47.12
CA GLY A 37 7.69 14.16 45.68
C GLY A 37 7.71 12.73 45.11
N VAL A 38 8.38 11.78 45.76
CA VAL A 38 8.35 10.36 45.38
C VAL A 38 7.00 9.74 45.73
N VAL A 39 6.48 10.03 46.92
CA VAL A 39 5.18 9.52 47.39
C VAL A 39 4.04 10.01 46.49
N GLU A 40 4.08 11.25 46.03
CA GLU A 40 3.07 11.83 45.14
C GLU A 40 2.97 11.12 43.78
N LYS A 41 4.07 10.53 43.31
CA LYS A 41 4.11 9.79 42.03
C LYS A 41 3.62 8.35 42.14
N LEU A 42 3.44 7.82 43.37
CA LEU A 42 2.92 6.47 43.56
C LEU A 42 1.45 6.37 43.14
N GLY A 43 1.13 5.30 42.41
CA GLY A 43 -0.23 4.94 42.08
C GLY A 43 -1.01 4.53 43.33
N GLN A 44 -2.28 4.93 43.38
CA GLN A 44 -3.17 4.64 44.51
C GLN A 44 -4.44 3.96 44.03
N CYS A 45 -4.88 2.98 44.80
CA CYS A 45 -6.17 2.37 44.63
C CYS A 45 -7.27 3.31 45.13
N LEU A 46 -8.24 3.67 44.28
CA LEU A 46 -9.36 4.50 44.72
C LEU A 46 -10.49 3.75 45.45
N HIS A 47 -10.39 2.43 45.66
CA HIS A 47 -11.30 1.69 46.56
C HIS A 47 -10.70 1.46 47.96
N CYS A 48 -9.47 0.90 48.04
CA CYS A 48 -8.79 0.49 49.27
C CYS A 48 -7.81 1.53 49.83
N GLY A 49 -7.50 2.60 49.07
CA GLY A 49 -6.55 3.64 49.50
C GLY A 49 -5.08 3.23 49.50
N LEU A 50 -4.76 1.96 49.21
CA LEU A 50 -3.40 1.41 49.21
C LEU A 50 -2.55 1.95 48.04
N THR A 51 -1.25 2.14 48.30
CA THR A 51 -0.28 2.66 47.32
C THR A 51 0.70 1.59 46.85
N TYR A 52 1.03 1.58 45.55
CA TYR A 52 2.05 0.69 44.97
C TYR A 52 2.75 1.34 43.76
N LYS A 53 4.06 1.05 43.56
CA LYS A 53 4.92 1.77 42.60
C LYS A 53 4.46 1.68 41.14
N PHE A 54 3.73 0.63 40.79
CA PHE A 54 3.25 0.38 39.43
C PHE A 54 1.73 0.34 39.31
N LEU A 55 1.01 0.80 40.34
CA LEU A 55 -0.45 0.77 40.33
C LEU A 55 -1.00 1.78 39.31
N LYS A 56 -1.70 1.32 38.27
CA LYS A 56 -2.38 2.19 37.29
C LYS A 56 -3.89 2.15 37.49
N GLY A 57 -4.44 3.25 38.03
CA GLY A 57 -5.88 3.45 38.13
C GLY A 57 -6.56 2.53 39.14
N ILE A 58 -7.87 2.73 39.28
CA ILE A 58 -8.62 2.39 40.50
C ILE A 58 -8.72 0.87 40.67
N LYS A 59 -7.91 0.25 41.54
CA LYS A 59 -8.11 -1.17 41.84
C LYS A 59 -7.86 -1.51 43.28
N CYS A 60 -8.93 -1.79 44.00
CA CYS A 60 -8.88 -2.96 44.84
C CYS A 60 -9.19 -4.11 43.86
N GLY A 61 -8.38 -5.14 43.83
CA GLY A 61 -8.99 -6.47 43.78
C GLY A 61 -9.25 -6.79 45.22
N ARG A 62 -8.33 -7.52 45.84
CA ARG A 62 -7.63 -6.80 46.92
C ARG A 62 -6.33 -6.28 46.36
N CYS A 63 -6.45 -5.00 45.98
CA CYS A 63 -5.55 -4.19 45.18
C CYS A 63 -4.86 -5.01 44.05
N ASP A 64 -5.68 -5.36 43.03
CA ASP A 64 -5.95 -6.74 42.57
C ASP A 64 -4.73 -7.51 42.20
N ARG A 65 -4.76 -8.76 42.68
CA ARG A 65 -4.02 -9.10 43.87
C ARG A 65 -2.56 -8.77 43.65
N LEU A 66 -2.23 -7.68 44.33
CA LEU A 66 -0.98 -6.93 44.33
C LEU A 66 -0.31 -6.98 42.98
N HIS A 67 -1.16 -6.57 42.05
CA HIS A 67 -0.94 -6.21 40.69
C HIS A 67 -0.38 -7.30 39.78
N ASN A 68 -0.44 -8.59 40.13
CA ASN A 68 0.40 -9.62 39.47
C ASN A 68 1.88 -9.23 39.50
N ALA A 69 2.25 -8.50 40.54
CA ALA A 69 3.61 -8.38 41.01
C ALA A 69 3.98 -9.71 41.71
N GLY A 70 5.18 -10.25 41.56
CA GLY A 70 6.20 -9.84 40.61
C GLY A 70 5.71 -10.04 39.18
N SER A 71 5.74 -8.97 38.39
CA SER A 71 6.14 -9.05 36.99
C SER A 71 7.42 -9.89 37.03
N LYS A 72 7.35 -11.22 36.90
CA LYS A 72 8.25 -12.11 37.67
C LYS A 72 9.71 -11.90 37.27
N VAL A 73 10.33 -11.01 38.04
CA VAL A 73 11.74 -10.67 38.14
C VAL A 73 12.36 -10.21 36.83
N ALA A 74 12.46 -8.89 36.71
CA ALA A 74 13.54 -8.20 36.00
C ALA A 74 13.62 -8.39 34.48
N ASP A 75 12.97 -7.50 33.73
CA ASP A 75 13.39 -7.03 32.41
C ASP A 75 12.78 -5.61 32.28
N ALA A 76 13.24 -4.59 33.02
CA ALA A 76 14.55 -3.94 32.90
C ALA A 76 14.89 -3.66 31.42
N GLU A 77 14.85 -2.45 30.90
CA GLU A 77 14.60 -1.13 31.45
C GLU A 77 14.49 -0.18 30.24
N ASN A 78 13.84 0.96 30.42
CA ASN A 78 13.86 2.15 29.55
C ASN A 78 12.86 2.32 28.37
N MET A 79 12.10 3.41 28.54
CA MET A 79 11.83 4.49 27.56
C MET A 79 10.45 4.56 26.82
N PRO A 80 10.03 5.75 26.31
CA PRO A 80 8.95 6.54 26.91
C PRO A 80 7.71 6.77 26.00
N SER A 81 6.59 7.19 26.58
CA SER A 81 5.37 7.60 25.85
C SER A 81 5.29 9.13 25.66
N PRO A 82 4.82 9.64 24.49
CA PRO A 82 4.49 11.05 24.29
C PRO A 82 3.11 11.44 24.85
N LYS A 83 2.97 12.73 25.14
CA LYS A 83 1.86 13.43 25.82
C LYS A 83 0.49 13.30 25.10
N PRO A 84 -0.63 13.35 25.85
CA PRO A 84 -1.98 13.33 25.29
C PRO A 84 -2.53 14.74 24.99
N ALA A 85 -3.37 14.83 23.95
CA ALA A 85 -4.27 15.95 23.73
C ALA A 85 -5.52 15.81 24.63
N LYS A 86 -5.97 16.94 25.15
CA LYS A 86 -7.12 17.12 26.06
C LYS A 86 -8.44 16.72 25.40
N GLN A 87 -9.31 16.04 26.13
CA GLN A 87 -10.76 16.12 25.93
C GLN A 87 -11.45 16.51 27.23
N ALA A 88 -12.23 17.58 27.12
CA ALA A 88 -13.08 18.14 28.16
C ALA A 88 -14.34 17.31 28.32
N MET A 89 -14.78 17.20 29.58
CA MET A 89 -16.06 16.60 29.97
C MET A 89 -17.23 17.41 29.40
N LYS A 90 -18.28 16.71 28.96
CA LYS A 90 -19.61 17.30 28.80
C LYS A 90 -20.63 16.40 29.51
N ALA A 91 -21.50 17.07 30.27
CA ALA A 91 -22.47 16.51 31.19
C ALA A 91 -23.54 15.65 30.50
N LYS A 92 -24.09 14.70 31.28
CA LYS A 92 -25.23 13.86 30.91
C LYS A 92 -26.51 14.69 30.89
N GLU A 93 -27.13 14.79 29.73
CA GLU A 93 -28.53 15.20 29.57
C GLU A 93 -29.44 13.98 29.70
N VAL A 94 -30.48 14.12 30.53
CA VAL A 94 -31.61 13.20 30.64
C VAL A 94 -32.52 13.44 29.43
N ILE A 95 -32.68 12.43 28.59
CA ILE A 95 -33.58 12.52 27.42
C ILE A 95 -34.92 11.91 27.83
N SER A 96 -35.94 12.76 28.03
CA SER A 96 -37.35 12.37 28.04
C SER A 96 -37.87 12.39 26.60
N ILE A 97 -38.44 11.28 26.14
CA ILE A 97 -39.13 11.20 24.84
C ILE A 97 -40.61 11.47 25.10
N ILE A 98 -41.12 12.59 24.62
CA ILE A 98 -42.56 12.87 24.51
C ILE A 98 -42.90 12.66 23.04
N ASP A 99 -43.89 11.81 22.77
CA ASP A 99 -44.37 11.43 21.45
C ASP A 99 -45.64 12.25 21.17
N ASP A 100 -45.50 13.36 20.45
CA ASP A 100 -46.62 14.17 19.97
C ASP A 100 -46.98 13.68 18.55
N SER A 101 -47.85 12.68 18.47
CA SER A 101 -48.57 12.35 17.24
C SER A 101 -50.07 12.29 17.53
N ASP A 102 -50.76 13.38 17.18
CA ASP A 102 -52.18 13.42 16.92
C ASP A 102 -52.48 12.47 15.75
N ASP A 103 -52.91 11.25 16.06
CA ASP A 103 -53.75 10.44 15.18
C ASP A 103 -54.66 9.61 16.08
N GLY A 104 -55.97 9.83 15.92
CA GLY A 104 -57.00 9.22 16.74
C GLY A 104 -57.04 7.69 16.63
N ASP A 105 -57.37 7.09 17.76
CA ASP A 105 -58.13 5.86 17.89
C ASP A 105 -57.37 4.52 17.73
N ASN A 106 -56.69 4.08 18.81
CA ASN A 106 -57.10 2.89 19.60
C ASN A 106 -56.06 2.58 20.69
N SER A 107 -56.46 2.69 21.95
CA SER A 107 -55.66 2.31 23.11
C SER A 107 -55.57 0.79 23.31
N ARG A 108 -54.38 0.25 23.64
CA ARG A 108 -54.15 -0.51 24.90
C ARG A 108 -52.71 -1.05 25.05
N ASN A 109 -52.22 -0.87 26.28
CA ASN A 109 -51.13 -1.57 27.00
C ASN A 109 -49.67 -1.11 26.78
N CYS A 110 -49.23 -0.14 27.59
CA CYS A 110 -47.83 0.04 27.98
C CYS A 110 -47.66 -0.32 29.46
N VAL A 111 -46.80 -1.30 29.75
CA VAL A 111 -46.40 -1.70 31.11
C VAL A 111 -45.08 -1.00 31.46
N PRO A 112 -44.91 -0.41 32.66
CA PRO A 112 -43.68 0.26 33.05
C PRO A 112 -42.57 -0.77 33.37
N PHE A 113 -41.38 -0.58 32.78
CA PHE A 113 -40.21 -1.43 32.98
C PHE A 113 -39.30 -0.82 34.05
N VAL A 114 -39.09 -1.54 35.17
CA VAL A 114 -38.17 -1.16 36.25
C VAL A 114 -36.81 -1.80 35.98
N MET A 115 -35.73 -1.00 36.04
CA MET A 115 -34.36 -1.51 35.86
C MET A 115 -33.84 -2.12 37.17
N SER A 116 -33.50 -3.42 37.15
CA SER A 116 -32.66 -4.08 38.16
C SER A 116 -31.22 -4.21 37.66
N ASP A 117 -30.25 -4.26 38.58
CA ASP A 117 -28.79 -4.23 38.33
C ASP A 117 -28.17 -5.62 38.00
N ASP A 118 -28.97 -6.60 37.61
CA ASP A 118 -28.47 -7.97 37.36
C ASP A 118 -27.85 -8.13 35.96
N GLU A 119 -26.57 -8.52 35.90
CA GLU A 119 -25.79 -8.71 34.66
C GLU A 119 -26.41 -9.76 33.70
N GLU A 120 -27.15 -10.74 34.21
CA GLU A 120 -27.84 -11.75 33.40
C GLU A 120 -28.97 -11.16 32.54
N ASN A 121 -29.50 -9.98 32.90
CA ASN A 121 -30.51 -9.28 32.11
C ASN A 121 -29.91 -8.32 31.05
N ILE A 122 -28.58 -8.15 31.03
CA ILE A 122 -27.92 -7.22 30.10
C ILE A 122 -27.69 -7.86 28.72
N GLN A 123 -27.51 -9.18 28.64
CA GLN A 123 -27.25 -9.84 27.36
C GLN A 123 -28.47 -9.83 26.42
N PRO A 124 -29.70 -10.16 26.89
CA PRO A 124 -30.91 -10.00 26.09
C PRO A 124 -31.11 -8.55 25.61
N LEU A 125 -30.76 -7.57 26.46
CA LEU A 125 -30.84 -6.15 26.12
C LEU A 125 -29.79 -5.76 25.06
N LYS A 126 -28.54 -6.26 25.14
CA LYS A 126 -27.50 -6.04 24.13
C LYS A 126 -27.90 -6.64 22.78
N ASP A 127 -28.51 -7.82 22.80
CA ASP A 127 -28.99 -8.50 21.61
C ASP A 127 -30.20 -7.76 21.01
N ALA A 128 -31.14 -7.31 21.84
CA ALA A 128 -32.27 -6.47 21.43
C ALA A 128 -31.79 -5.11 20.87
N ILE A 129 -30.82 -4.44 21.49
CA ILE A 129 -30.22 -3.20 20.96
C ILE A 129 -29.52 -3.46 19.63
N THR A 130 -28.81 -4.58 19.50
CA THR A 130 -28.11 -4.96 18.26
C THR A 130 -29.11 -5.27 17.15
N GLN A 131 -30.20 -5.97 17.46
CA GLN A 131 -31.27 -6.29 16.53
C GLN A 131 -32.06 -5.05 16.14
N ASN A 132 -32.37 -4.15 17.08
CA ASN A 132 -33.01 -2.86 16.79
C ASN A 132 -32.10 -1.96 15.95
N ARG A 133 -30.78 -1.97 16.17
CA ARG A 133 -29.83 -1.25 15.28
C ARG A 133 -29.80 -1.83 13.89
N LYS A 134 -29.83 -3.17 13.74
CA LYS A 134 -29.92 -3.85 12.44
C LYS A 134 -31.25 -3.51 11.74
N ASN A 135 -32.37 -3.57 12.45
CA ASN A 135 -33.70 -3.26 11.93
C ASN A 135 -33.82 -1.77 11.55
N ALA A 136 -33.36 -0.84 12.39
CA ALA A 136 -33.35 0.58 12.08
C ALA A 136 -32.46 0.91 10.87
N THR A 137 -31.31 0.23 10.73
CA THR A 137 -30.44 0.38 9.55
C THR A 137 -31.15 -0.17 8.32
N LYS A 138 -31.75 -1.36 8.40
CA LYS A 138 -32.53 -1.96 7.31
C LYS A 138 -33.70 -1.07 6.89
N ILE A 139 -34.48 -0.55 7.84
CA ILE A 139 -35.60 0.38 7.58
C ILE A 139 -35.10 1.68 6.93
N ARG A 140 -33.98 2.26 7.41
CA ARG A 140 -33.36 3.46 6.80
C ARG A 140 -32.84 3.20 5.38
N LEU A 141 -32.52 1.96 5.06
CA LEU A 141 -32.06 1.55 3.74
C LEU A 141 -33.19 1.16 2.79
N THR A 142 -34.34 0.74 3.31
CA THR A 142 -35.50 0.30 2.50
C THR A 142 -36.58 1.37 2.32
N ARG A 143 -36.81 2.25 3.30
CA ARG A 143 -37.76 3.36 3.15
C ARG A 143 -37.15 4.45 2.26
N LYS A 144 -37.92 4.94 1.28
CA LYS A 144 -37.65 6.18 0.54
C LYS A 144 -37.85 7.38 1.47
N ASP A 145 -37.04 7.49 2.52
CA ASP A 145 -37.05 8.65 3.39
C ASP A 145 -36.26 9.78 2.69
N PRO A 146 -36.92 10.89 2.28
CA PRO A 146 -36.26 12.00 1.61
C PRO A 146 -35.37 12.82 2.57
N SER A 147 -35.49 12.63 3.88
CA SER A 147 -34.74 13.39 4.90
C SER A 147 -33.28 12.94 5.06
N ILE A 148 -32.94 11.72 4.62
CA ILE A 148 -31.58 11.18 4.75
C ILE A 148 -30.82 11.44 3.43
N PRO A 149 -29.74 12.24 3.44
CA PRO A 149 -28.94 12.51 2.25
C PRO A 149 -28.39 11.23 1.64
N GLU A 150 -28.41 11.14 0.31
CA GLU A 150 -28.05 9.93 -0.44
C GLU A 150 -26.62 9.43 -0.12
N ARG A 151 -25.72 10.37 0.17
CA ARG A 151 -24.35 10.08 0.63
C ARG A 151 -24.32 9.26 1.92
N THR A 152 -25.23 9.54 2.86
CA THR A 152 -25.33 8.83 4.15
C THR A 152 -25.90 7.42 3.93
N LYS A 153 -26.86 7.26 3.02
CA LYS A 153 -27.36 5.93 2.62
C LYS A 153 -26.25 5.09 1.98
N ASN A 154 -25.45 5.67 1.10
CA ASN A 154 -24.31 4.99 0.47
C ASN A 154 -23.24 4.57 1.49
N PHE A 155 -22.92 5.42 2.47
CA PHE A 155 -22.01 5.06 3.54
C PHE A 155 -22.53 3.90 4.40
N LEU A 156 -23.83 3.88 4.71
CA LEU A 156 -24.47 2.78 5.45
C LEU A 156 -24.46 1.47 4.66
N LYS A 157 -24.75 1.50 3.35
CA LYS A 157 -24.67 0.33 2.46
C LYS A 157 -23.25 -0.24 2.35
N LEU A 158 -22.24 0.62 2.17
CA LEU A 158 -20.84 0.20 2.09
C LEU A 158 -20.34 -0.43 3.41
N ARG A 159 -20.79 0.12 4.54
CA ARG A 159 -20.51 -0.40 5.88
C ARG A 159 -21.23 -1.73 6.16
N GLU A 160 -22.37 -1.99 5.51
CA GLU A 160 -23.10 -3.25 5.63
C GLU A 160 -22.52 -4.34 4.72
N ALA A 161 -22.15 -4.00 3.48
CA ALA A 161 -21.46 -4.91 2.56
C ALA A 161 -20.10 -5.38 3.09
N SER A 162 -19.31 -4.48 3.70
CA SER A 162 -18.04 -4.84 4.36
C SER A 162 -18.22 -5.71 5.60
N ARG A 163 -19.41 -5.75 6.21
CA ARG A 163 -19.75 -6.65 7.33
C ARG A 163 -20.27 -8.01 6.88
N GLN A 164 -20.69 -8.14 5.62
CA GLN A 164 -21.18 -9.40 5.03
C GLN A 164 -20.04 -10.28 4.47
N HIS A 165 -18.85 -9.72 4.22
CA HIS A 165 -17.67 -10.52 3.95
C HIS A 165 -17.18 -11.13 5.26
N ASP A 166 -17.32 -12.45 5.37
CA ASP A 166 -16.76 -13.21 6.47
C ASP A 166 -15.23 -13.30 6.30
N PRO A 167 -14.42 -12.59 7.13
CA PRO A 167 -12.97 -12.62 7.04
C PRO A 167 -12.38 -14.02 7.29
N SER A 168 -13.19 -14.97 7.76
CA SER A 168 -12.83 -16.39 7.88
C SER A 168 -12.56 -17.07 6.53
N LYS A 169 -13.04 -16.50 5.40
CA LYS A 169 -12.93 -17.12 4.06
C LYS A 169 -11.70 -16.74 3.24
N LEU A 170 -10.85 -15.81 3.71
CA LEU A 170 -9.58 -15.52 3.03
C LEU A 170 -8.60 -16.67 3.27
N SER A 171 -8.10 -17.28 2.18
CA SER A 171 -7.22 -18.47 2.21
C SER A 171 -5.81 -18.20 2.73
N SER A 172 -5.41 -16.93 2.82
CA SER A 172 -4.07 -16.51 3.24
C SER A 172 -4.08 -15.39 4.28
N ILE A 173 -2.96 -15.27 5.01
CA ILE A 173 -2.68 -14.21 5.98
C ILE A 173 -1.46 -13.43 5.51
N LEU A 174 -1.56 -12.10 5.49
CA LEU A 174 -0.50 -11.21 5.03
C LEU A 174 0.52 -10.96 6.15
N PHE A 175 1.78 -11.33 5.95
CA PHE A 175 2.86 -10.97 6.85
C PHE A 175 3.63 -9.77 6.30
N ARG A 176 3.69 -8.71 7.10
CA ARG A 176 4.48 -7.50 6.84
C ARG A 176 5.70 -7.54 7.74
N CYS A 177 6.90 -7.49 7.20
CA CYS A 177 8.14 -7.65 7.95
C CYS A 177 9.04 -6.42 7.80
N GLU A 178 9.34 -5.77 8.93
CA GLU A 178 10.28 -4.65 9.02
C GLU A 178 11.64 -5.16 9.51
N LEU A 179 12.74 -4.76 8.88
CA LEU A 179 14.09 -5.21 9.24
C LEU A 179 14.77 -4.17 10.14
N SER A 180 15.30 -4.61 11.29
CA SER A 180 16.12 -3.78 12.18
C SER A 180 17.39 -4.51 12.58
N LEU A 181 18.48 -3.77 12.78
CA LEU A 181 19.71 -4.29 13.38
C LEU A 181 19.59 -4.26 14.91
N GLN A 182 20.12 -5.26 15.59
CA GLN A 182 20.13 -5.34 17.05
C GLN A 182 21.57 -5.41 17.56
N THR A 183 21.92 -4.51 18.47
CA THR A 183 23.23 -4.56 19.14
C THR A 183 23.25 -5.64 20.22
N ARG A 184 24.45 -6.03 20.71
CA ARG A 184 24.60 -6.92 21.88
C ARG A 184 23.82 -6.48 23.11
N ASN A 185 23.66 -5.17 23.27
CA ASN A 185 22.92 -4.57 24.40
C ASN A 185 21.40 -4.56 24.16
N GLY A 186 20.91 -5.22 23.10
CA GLY A 186 19.50 -5.29 22.75
C GLY A 186 18.93 -4.02 22.10
N VAL A 187 19.76 -3.00 21.86
CA VAL A 187 19.31 -1.74 21.25
C VAL A 187 19.00 -1.98 19.78
N LYS A 188 17.77 -1.66 19.38
CA LYS A 188 17.29 -1.78 18.00
C LYS A 188 17.66 -0.53 17.21
N LYS A 189 18.34 -0.70 16.08
CA LYS A 189 18.60 0.35 15.08
C LYS A 189 17.81 0.03 13.81
N GLY A 190 16.95 0.96 13.39
CA GLY A 190 16.19 0.80 12.14
C GLY A 190 17.13 0.77 10.93
N THR A 191 16.69 0.12 9.86
CA THR A 191 17.42 0.07 8.59
C THR A 191 16.72 0.89 7.50
N ARG A 192 17.41 1.15 6.39
CA ARG A 192 16.81 1.76 5.18
C ARG A 192 16.11 0.73 4.29
N VAL A 193 16.30 -0.55 4.60
CA VAL A 193 15.68 -1.65 3.88
C VAL A 193 14.15 -1.53 4.01
N PRO A 194 13.41 -1.42 2.89
CA PRO A 194 11.97 -1.26 2.93
C PRO A 194 11.30 -2.49 3.52
N MET A 195 10.17 -2.26 4.20
CA MET A 195 9.33 -3.32 4.73
C MET A 195 8.84 -4.25 3.61
N GLN A 196 8.97 -5.55 3.82
CA GLN A 196 8.51 -6.59 2.89
C GLN A 196 7.10 -7.05 3.27
N THR A 197 6.28 -7.43 2.29
CA THR A 197 4.92 -7.95 2.52
C THR A 197 4.68 -9.18 1.68
N ARG A 198 4.19 -10.27 2.27
CA ARG A 198 3.88 -11.51 1.56
C ARG A 198 2.70 -12.22 2.20
N GLY A 199 1.83 -12.81 1.38
CA GLY A 199 0.73 -13.66 1.83
C GLY A 199 1.20 -15.11 1.99
N PHE A 200 0.77 -15.75 3.07
CA PHE A 200 1.09 -17.16 3.38
C PHE A 200 -0.20 -17.94 3.60
N ALA A 201 -0.19 -19.22 3.20
CA ALA A 201 -1.35 -20.09 3.38
C ALA A 201 -1.57 -20.39 4.87
N ARG A 202 -2.83 -20.60 5.27
CA ARG A 202 -3.21 -20.81 6.68
C ARG A 202 -2.61 -22.07 7.30
N ASP A 203 -2.35 -23.09 6.50
CA ASP A 203 -1.76 -24.37 6.87
C ASP A 203 -0.21 -24.37 6.82
N GLU A 204 0.40 -23.33 6.27
CA GLU A 204 1.85 -23.20 6.18
C GLU A 204 2.48 -23.06 7.57
N LEU A 205 3.63 -23.71 7.81
CA LEU A 205 4.34 -23.64 9.08
C LEU A 205 5.11 -22.32 9.22
N LEU A 206 5.11 -21.74 10.41
CA LEU A 206 5.78 -20.46 10.66
C LEU A 206 7.29 -20.49 10.40
N LYS A 207 7.96 -21.62 10.61
CA LYS A 207 9.38 -21.76 10.27
C LYS A 207 9.64 -21.52 8.78
N ASP A 208 8.75 -22.01 7.91
CA ASP A 208 8.87 -21.84 6.47
C ASP A 208 8.50 -20.40 6.05
N VAL A 209 7.52 -19.79 6.73
CA VAL A 209 7.22 -18.35 6.61
C VAL A 209 8.47 -17.51 6.93
N TYR A 210 9.16 -17.78 8.04
CA TYR A 210 10.35 -17.04 8.45
C TYR A 210 11.52 -17.24 7.49
N ARG A 211 11.77 -18.47 7.04
CA ARG A 211 12.80 -18.74 6.03
C ARG A 211 12.52 -18.00 4.72
N LYS A 212 11.27 -18.00 4.25
CA LYS A 212 10.86 -17.26 3.05
C LYS A 212 11.00 -15.75 3.22
N LEU A 213 10.67 -15.20 4.40
CA LEU A 213 10.89 -13.78 4.69
C LEU A 213 12.38 -13.42 4.70
N ILE A 214 13.24 -14.24 5.31
CA ILE A 214 14.70 -14.04 5.28
C ILE A 214 15.22 -14.09 3.84
N ALA A 215 14.83 -15.11 3.07
CA ALA A 215 15.20 -15.28 1.68
C ALA A 215 14.88 -14.05 0.84
N MET A 216 13.68 -13.47 1.00
CA MET A 216 13.28 -12.24 0.30
C MET A 216 14.19 -11.04 0.59
N PHE A 217 14.75 -10.93 1.79
CA PHE A 217 15.72 -9.88 2.08
C PHE A 217 17.07 -10.19 1.42
N THR A 218 17.50 -11.45 1.42
CA THR A 218 18.82 -11.90 0.93
C THR A 218 18.90 -12.21 -0.57
N GLU A 219 17.83 -12.04 -1.35
CA GLU A 219 17.86 -12.20 -2.81
C GLU A 219 19.01 -11.35 -3.42
N PRO A 220 19.67 -11.78 -4.51
CA PRO A 220 20.79 -11.06 -5.13
C PRO A 220 20.46 -9.59 -5.46
N ASN A 221 19.21 -9.33 -5.84
CA ASN A 221 18.68 -8.00 -6.15
C ASN A 221 17.95 -7.33 -4.97
N GLY A 222 17.94 -8.01 -3.82
CA GLY A 222 17.29 -7.63 -2.58
C GLY A 222 17.87 -6.36 -1.98
N GLN A 223 17.04 -5.65 -1.23
CA GLN A 223 17.42 -4.35 -0.64
C GLN A 223 18.45 -4.49 0.49
N TRP A 224 18.54 -5.66 1.13
CA TRP A 224 19.61 -5.96 2.06
C TRP A 224 20.97 -6.00 1.35
N VAL A 225 21.06 -6.70 0.22
CA VAL A 225 22.30 -6.81 -0.56
C VAL A 225 22.75 -5.43 -1.06
N LYS A 226 21.80 -4.58 -1.45
CA LYS A 226 22.07 -3.19 -1.85
C LYS A 226 22.62 -2.31 -0.72
N GLU A 227 22.08 -2.44 0.49
CA GLU A 227 22.46 -1.59 1.62
C GLU A 227 23.69 -2.13 2.39
N PHE A 228 23.88 -3.45 2.42
CA PHE A 228 24.89 -4.12 3.27
C PHE A 228 25.84 -5.05 2.50
N GLY A 229 25.78 -5.07 1.17
CA GLY A 229 26.60 -5.93 0.31
C GLY A 229 26.19 -7.41 0.37
N ASN A 230 27.06 -8.31 -0.09
CA ASN A 230 26.81 -9.76 -0.12
C ASN A 230 26.86 -10.45 1.26
N LYS A 231 26.57 -9.72 2.35
CA LYS A 231 26.57 -10.28 3.70
C LYS A 231 25.34 -11.17 3.87
N SER A 232 25.53 -12.44 4.20
CA SER A 232 24.43 -13.37 4.42
C SER A 232 23.75 -13.13 5.78
N ILE A 233 22.42 -13.15 5.81
CA ILE A 233 21.66 -13.17 7.07
C ILE A 233 21.62 -14.61 7.60
N ASP A 234 22.27 -14.87 8.74
CA ASP A 234 22.27 -16.19 9.38
C ASP A 234 20.93 -16.45 10.09
N GLU A 235 20.12 -17.37 9.54
CA GLU A 235 18.79 -17.73 10.06
C GLU A 235 18.82 -18.12 11.56
N SER A 236 19.92 -18.72 12.02
CA SER A 236 20.04 -19.17 13.41
C SER A 236 20.15 -18.01 14.41
N LYS A 237 20.63 -16.85 13.95
CA LYS A 237 20.86 -15.66 14.77
C LYS A 237 19.76 -14.61 14.66
N VAL A 238 18.79 -14.82 13.76
CA VAL A 238 17.68 -13.89 13.56
C VAL A 238 16.56 -14.12 14.58
N HIS A 239 16.07 -13.03 15.15
CA HIS A 239 14.91 -13.03 16.04
C HIS A 239 13.72 -12.31 15.41
N PHE A 240 12.53 -12.90 15.51
CA PHE A 240 11.29 -12.27 15.09
C PHE A 240 10.54 -11.74 16.32
N THR A 241 10.08 -10.49 16.24
CA THR A 241 9.30 -9.84 17.28
C THR A 241 8.04 -9.21 16.70
N PHE A 242 7.00 -9.03 17.51
CA PHE A 242 5.90 -8.16 17.16
C PHE A 242 6.36 -6.70 17.17
N LYS A 243 5.60 -5.80 16.51
CA LYS A 243 5.93 -4.36 16.51
C LYS A 243 5.98 -3.72 17.90
N ASN A 244 5.28 -4.29 18.89
CA ASN A 244 5.34 -3.85 20.28
C ASN A 244 6.64 -4.29 21.00
N GLY A 245 7.53 -5.03 20.33
CA GLY A 245 8.80 -5.53 20.85
C GLY A 245 8.73 -6.94 21.46
N THR A 246 7.54 -7.52 21.62
CA THR A 246 7.40 -8.86 22.22
C THR A 246 8.01 -9.91 21.32
N ALA A 247 8.90 -10.73 21.87
CA ALA A 247 9.56 -11.81 21.13
C ALA A 247 8.57 -12.93 20.77
N ILE A 248 8.72 -13.48 19.57
CA ILE A 248 8.05 -14.71 19.17
C ILE A 248 8.96 -15.87 19.59
N VAL A 249 8.47 -16.68 20.52
CA VAL A 249 9.26 -17.76 21.11
C VAL A 249 9.53 -18.88 20.09
N PRO A 250 10.73 -19.50 20.09
CA PRO A 250 11.10 -20.50 19.08
C PRO A 250 10.13 -21.68 18.94
N ASN A 251 9.50 -22.11 20.03
CA ASN A 251 8.49 -23.19 20.01
C ASN A 251 7.21 -22.84 19.20
N GLN A 252 7.00 -21.57 18.85
CA GLN A 252 5.91 -21.17 17.97
C GLN A 252 6.24 -21.37 16.49
N ARG A 253 7.50 -21.62 16.13
CA ARG A 253 7.92 -21.83 14.74
C ARG A 253 7.28 -23.09 14.12
N ASP A 254 6.90 -24.06 14.93
CA ASP A 254 6.21 -25.28 14.49
C ASP A 254 4.68 -25.14 14.42
N GLN A 255 4.15 -23.96 14.75
CA GLN A 255 2.72 -23.66 14.57
C GLN A 255 2.41 -23.34 13.11
N THR A 256 1.22 -23.70 12.67
CA THR A 256 0.71 -23.18 11.39
C THR A 256 0.38 -21.70 11.49
N VAL A 257 0.36 -21.01 10.35
CA VAL A 257 -0.07 -19.61 10.23
C VAL A 257 -1.44 -19.38 10.89
N GLU A 258 -2.39 -20.30 10.72
CA GLU A 258 -3.73 -20.22 11.33
C GLU A 258 -3.68 -20.34 12.86
N GLN A 259 -2.92 -21.30 13.38
CA GLN A 259 -2.77 -21.49 14.82
C GLN A 259 -2.15 -20.25 15.48
N PHE A 260 -1.09 -19.71 14.86
CA PHE A 260 -0.46 -18.48 15.30
C PHE A 260 -1.42 -17.29 15.24
N TRP A 261 -2.14 -17.12 14.13
CA TRP A 261 -3.11 -16.06 13.95
C TRP A 261 -4.20 -16.10 15.02
N ARG A 262 -4.86 -17.26 15.21
CA ARG A 262 -5.92 -17.40 16.23
C ARG A 262 -5.40 -17.06 17.62
N LYS A 263 -4.23 -17.56 17.99
CA LYS A 263 -3.63 -17.31 19.31
C LYS A 263 -3.38 -15.81 19.56
N HIS A 264 -2.83 -15.10 18.58
CA HIS A 264 -2.39 -13.71 18.78
C HIS A 264 -3.43 -12.64 18.40
N SER A 265 -4.46 -12.98 17.61
CA SER A 265 -5.56 -12.07 17.27
C SER A 265 -6.64 -11.99 18.36
N GLN A 266 -6.76 -13.00 19.23
CA GLN A 266 -7.73 -13.00 20.34
C GLN A 266 -7.47 -11.88 21.35
N ILE A 267 -6.21 -11.49 21.54
CA ILE A 267 -5.81 -10.49 22.53
C ILE A 267 -5.58 -9.15 21.82
N LEU A 268 -6.68 -8.43 21.64
CA LEU A 268 -6.74 -7.18 20.88
C LEU A 268 -5.70 -6.15 21.34
N ASP A 269 -5.02 -5.54 20.38
CA ASP A 269 -4.07 -4.43 20.55
C ASP A 269 -2.85 -4.72 21.43
N ILE A 270 -2.64 -5.99 21.83
CA ILE A 270 -1.39 -6.42 22.44
C ILE A 270 -0.40 -6.80 21.35
N TYR A 271 -0.67 -7.87 20.61
CA TYR A 271 0.25 -8.40 19.59
C TYR A 271 -0.06 -7.88 18.19
N ILE A 272 -1.35 -7.89 17.83
CA ILE A 272 -1.86 -7.50 16.52
C ILE A 272 -2.90 -6.39 16.74
N LYS A 273 -2.74 -5.26 16.05
CA LYS A 273 -3.68 -4.15 16.17
C LYS A 273 -5.03 -4.52 15.58
N LYS A 274 -6.11 -3.95 16.10
CA LYS A 274 -7.46 -4.16 15.56
C LYS A 274 -7.58 -3.89 14.06
N ALA A 275 -6.86 -2.90 13.55
CA ALA A 275 -6.81 -2.60 12.12
C ALA A 275 -6.10 -3.69 11.31
N ASP A 276 -5.06 -4.32 11.86
CA ASP A 276 -4.33 -5.39 11.19
C ASP A 276 -5.14 -6.70 11.21
N ILE A 277 -5.88 -6.97 12.30
CA ILE A 277 -6.87 -8.07 12.38
C ILE A 277 -7.94 -7.93 11.29
N ALA A 278 -8.49 -6.73 11.11
CA ALA A 278 -9.50 -6.47 10.08
C ALA A 278 -8.98 -6.68 8.65
N ASN A 279 -7.66 -6.60 8.45
CA ASN A 279 -7.00 -6.78 7.14
C ASN A 279 -6.34 -8.16 6.98
N ASN A 280 -6.57 -9.10 7.90
CA ASN A 280 -5.86 -10.40 7.94
C ASN A 280 -4.34 -10.25 7.79
N ALA A 281 -3.76 -9.27 8.50
CA ALA A 281 -2.35 -8.93 8.42
C ALA A 281 -1.63 -9.06 9.78
N VAL A 282 -0.40 -9.57 9.75
CA VAL A 282 0.52 -9.63 10.88
C VAL A 282 1.70 -8.72 10.58
N LEU A 283 2.03 -7.81 11.51
CA LEU A 283 3.20 -6.94 11.40
C LEU A 283 4.32 -7.42 12.32
N LEU A 284 5.38 -7.94 11.71
CA LEU A 284 6.57 -8.46 12.35
C LEU A 284 7.75 -7.52 12.18
N MET A 285 8.70 -7.63 13.11
CA MET A 285 10.01 -7.02 13.05
C MET A 285 11.08 -8.11 13.14
N MET A 286 11.92 -8.19 12.12
CA MET A 286 13.07 -9.09 12.04
C MET A 286 14.30 -8.38 12.58
N LEU A 287 14.87 -8.92 13.65
CA LEU A 287 16.05 -8.40 14.33
C LEU A 287 17.27 -9.21 13.87
N VAL A 288 18.16 -8.55 13.16
CA VAL A 288 19.43 -9.12 12.70
C VAL A 288 20.55 -8.58 13.60
N PRO A 289 21.41 -9.44 14.18
CA PRO A 289 22.52 -8.96 15.00
C PRO A 289 23.44 -8.04 14.20
N ILE A 290 23.87 -6.93 14.81
CA ILE A 290 24.69 -5.91 14.15
C ILE A 290 26.05 -6.47 13.68
N GLU A 291 26.55 -7.51 14.35
CA GLU A 291 27.78 -8.23 14.02
C GLU A 291 27.74 -8.88 12.64
N THR A 292 26.53 -9.21 12.17
CA THR A 292 26.30 -9.72 10.81
C THR A 292 26.74 -8.71 9.76
N VAL A 293 26.77 -7.42 10.11
CA VAL A 293 27.14 -6.31 9.23
C VAL A 293 28.51 -5.72 9.60
N GLU A 294 29.04 -5.98 10.80
CA GLU A 294 30.32 -5.40 11.27
C GLU A 294 31.57 -6.24 10.94
N SER A 295 31.43 -7.41 10.29
CA SER A 295 32.56 -8.32 10.05
C SER A 295 33.64 -7.76 9.08
N ASP A 296 34.88 -7.83 9.59
CA ASP A 296 36.22 -7.88 8.96
C ASP A 296 36.98 -6.63 8.48
N SER A 297 36.37 -5.45 8.35
CA SER A 297 37.15 -4.23 8.06
C SER A 297 37.62 -3.56 9.34
N GLY A 298 38.75 -4.04 9.90
CA GLY A 298 39.30 -3.66 11.21
C GLY A 298 39.72 -2.18 11.42
N SER A 299 39.17 -1.18 10.74
CA SER A 299 39.58 0.21 10.97
C SER A 299 38.58 1.33 10.64
N ASP A 300 37.28 1.07 10.41
CA ASP A 300 36.39 2.13 9.93
C ASP A 300 35.04 2.21 10.67
N THR A 301 35.10 2.55 11.96
CA THR A 301 33.91 2.91 12.77
C THR A 301 33.14 4.10 12.20
N ASP A 302 33.77 4.94 11.37
CA ASP A 302 33.23 6.19 10.83
C ASP A 302 32.26 5.98 9.64
N VAL A 303 32.37 4.86 8.91
CA VAL A 303 31.48 4.54 7.78
C VAL A 303 30.13 4.02 8.29
N PHE A 304 30.14 3.28 9.39
CA PHE A 304 28.94 2.67 9.97
C PHE A 304 27.98 3.72 10.54
N ASP A 305 28.52 4.74 11.21
CA ASP A 305 27.73 5.86 11.70
C ASP A 305 27.18 6.74 10.55
N LYS A 306 27.84 6.79 9.39
CA LYS A 306 27.31 7.48 8.19
C LYS A 306 26.17 6.73 7.51
N ILE A 307 26.20 5.41 7.49
CA ILE A 307 25.11 4.57 6.95
C ILE A 307 23.87 4.67 7.87
N LEU A 308 24.09 4.64 9.19
CA LEU A 308 23.04 4.63 10.21
C LEU A 308 22.51 6.02 10.62
N ALA A 309 23.27 7.10 10.40
CA ALA A 309 22.76 8.45 10.54
C ALA A 309 21.76 8.73 9.40
N GLY A 310 20.52 8.25 9.58
CA GLY A 310 19.41 8.55 8.70
C GLY A 310 19.39 10.05 8.45
N SER A 311 19.56 10.45 7.20
CA SER A 311 19.54 11.85 6.78
C SER A 311 18.18 12.42 7.19
N LYS A 312 18.13 13.07 8.36
CA LYS A 312 17.00 13.90 8.77
C LYS A 312 16.93 14.99 7.72
N ARG A 313 16.14 14.78 6.65
CA ARG A 313 15.82 15.80 5.66
C ARG A 313 15.28 16.99 6.44
N LYS A 314 16.12 18.00 6.61
CA LYS A 314 15.79 19.29 7.17
C LYS A 314 14.73 19.87 6.25
N ARG A 315 13.46 19.68 6.61
CA ARG A 315 12.30 20.19 5.88
C ARG A 315 12.45 21.71 5.84
N GLN A 316 13.00 22.25 4.75
CA GLN A 316 13.01 23.68 4.49
C GLN A 316 11.55 24.14 4.48
N GLN A 317 11.11 24.77 5.58
CA GLN A 317 9.90 25.56 5.60
C GLN A 317 10.16 26.76 4.69
N ARG A 318 9.70 26.68 3.44
CA ARG A 318 9.53 27.86 2.58
C ARG A 318 8.33 28.65 3.11
N SER A 319 8.60 29.64 3.95
CA SER A 319 7.66 30.71 4.28
C SER A 319 7.47 31.60 3.05
N SER A 320 6.30 31.52 2.43
CA SER A 320 5.88 32.42 1.35
C SER A 320 5.42 33.75 1.93
N SER A 321 6.35 34.68 2.17
CA SER A 321 6.03 36.10 2.37
C SER A 321 6.12 36.84 1.05
N ARG A 322 4.95 37.11 0.48
CA ARG A 322 4.68 37.91 -0.72
C ARG A 322 5.08 39.36 -0.44
N LYS A 323 6.22 39.84 -0.95
CA LYS A 323 6.62 41.26 -0.86
C LYS A 323 6.27 41.97 -2.18
N LYS A 324 5.30 42.89 -2.09
CA LYS A 324 4.96 43.90 -3.10
C LYS A 324 6.24 44.68 -3.46
N GLN A 325 6.63 44.69 -4.73
CA GLN A 325 7.54 45.68 -5.27
C GLN A 325 6.72 46.87 -5.79
N SER A 326 6.87 48.00 -5.10
CA SER A 326 6.49 49.32 -5.60
C SER A 326 7.68 49.93 -6.36
N THR A 327 7.36 50.50 -7.51
CA THR A 327 8.16 51.37 -8.35
C THR A 327 8.86 52.48 -7.56
N GLY A 328 10.14 52.72 -7.89
CA GLY A 328 10.93 53.82 -7.34
C GLY A 328 12.18 54.04 -8.18
N VAL A 329 12.04 54.90 -9.19
CA VAL A 329 13.10 55.47 -10.03
C VAL A 329 14.14 56.18 -9.17
N LYS A 330 15.43 55.91 -9.40
CA LYS A 330 16.48 56.93 -9.18
C LYS A 330 17.60 56.76 -10.21
N VAL A 331 17.75 57.84 -10.96
CA VAL A 331 18.77 58.15 -11.96
C VAL A 331 20.15 58.27 -11.29
N LYS A 332 21.18 57.72 -11.94
CA LYS A 332 22.52 58.32 -11.91
C LYS A 332 23.22 58.04 -13.25
N ARG A 333 23.57 59.14 -13.93
CA ARG A 333 24.44 59.21 -15.11
C ARG A 333 25.87 58.86 -14.72
N GLU A 334 26.62 58.28 -15.64
CA GLU A 334 27.93 58.77 -16.06
C GLU A 334 28.31 58.16 -17.42
N ASP A 335 29.03 58.96 -18.19
CA ASP A 335 29.25 58.90 -19.63
C ASP A 335 30.33 57.89 -20.05
N SER A 336 30.29 57.42 -21.30
CA SER A 336 31.31 57.70 -22.34
C SER A 336 31.39 56.63 -23.45
N ASP A 337 31.28 57.15 -24.68
CA ASP A 337 32.03 56.88 -25.90
C ASP A 337 31.94 55.59 -26.75
N SER A 338 31.59 55.88 -28.02
CA SER A 338 32.08 55.31 -29.29
C SER A 338 31.56 53.92 -29.68
N ASP A 339 31.25 53.56 -30.93
CA ASP A 339 31.35 54.22 -32.23
C ASP A 339 30.52 53.38 -33.26
N LYS A 340 29.99 54.03 -34.31
CA LYS A 340 29.73 53.53 -35.70
C LYS A 340 28.60 52.51 -36.03
N LEU A 341 27.46 53.07 -36.48
CA LEU A 341 26.82 53.02 -37.84
C LEU A 341 27.00 51.79 -38.80
N PRO A 342 26.12 51.58 -39.84
CA PRO A 342 24.65 51.72 -39.93
C PRO A 342 24.01 50.61 -40.88
N PRO A 343 22.90 50.80 -41.65
CA PRO A 343 21.72 49.90 -41.55
C PRO A 343 21.19 49.34 -42.90
N SER A 344 20.17 48.47 -42.86
CA SER A 344 19.21 48.25 -43.97
C SER A 344 17.91 47.66 -43.39
N LYS A 345 16.81 48.44 -43.31
CA LYS A 345 15.75 48.71 -44.31
C LYS A 345 14.94 47.48 -44.78
N SER A 346 13.70 47.38 -44.29
CA SER A 346 12.41 47.32 -45.04
C SER A 346 11.37 46.62 -44.15
N LEU A 347 10.31 47.27 -43.64
CA LEU A 347 9.09 47.72 -44.30
C LEU A 347 8.44 46.63 -45.18
N VAL A 348 7.52 45.85 -44.60
CA VAL A 348 6.17 45.66 -45.18
C VAL A 348 5.15 45.72 -44.06
N LYS A 349 4.23 46.66 -44.24
CA LYS A 349 3.05 46.96 -43.44
C LYS A 349 1.89 46.30 -44.18
N GLU A 350 1.11 45.46 -43.51
CA GLU A 350 -0.25 45.18 -43.97
C GLU A 350 -1.22 45.20 -42.80
N GLU A 351 -2.29 45.95 -43.04
CA GLU A 351 -3.30 46.38 -42.10
C GLU A 351 -4.52 45.46 -42.13
N ARG A 352 -5.17 45.37 -40.96
CA ARG A 352 -6.62 45.20 -40.75
C ARG A 352 -7.28 43.85 -41.06
N GLY A 353 -7.81 43.29 -39.98
CA GLY A 353 -9.00 42.45 -39.97
C GLY A 353 -9.52 42.30 -38.54
N ALA A 354 -10.36 43.22 -38.10
CA ALA A 354 -11.01 43.20 -36.79
C ALA A 354 -12.32 42.41 -36.80
N SER A 355 -12.65 41.86 -35.62
CA SER A 355 -13.97 41.49 -35.11
C SER A 355 -14.43 40.04 -35.31
N SER A 356 -14.56 39.27 -34.22
CA SER A 356 -15.78 39.32 -33.40
C SER A 356 -15.73 38.36 -32.20
N ALA A 357 -16.25 38.87 -31.08
CA ALA A 357 -16.98 38.22 -29.99
C ALA A 357 -16.58 36.80 -29.54
N LEU A 358 -15.97 36.71 -28.35
CA LEU A 358 -16.08 35.52 -27.50
C LEU A 358 -16.56 35.92 -26.10
N SER A 359 -17.70 35.34 -25.76
CA SER A 359 -18.47 35.49 -24.55
C SER A 359 -17.78 34.86 -23.33
N ASN A 360 -18.03 35.48 -22.19
CA ASN A 360 -17.67 35.00 -20.86
C ASN A 360 -18.24 33.60 -20.60
N ALA A 361 -17.39 32.58 -20.57
CA ALA A 361 -17.73 31.25 -20.08
C ALA A 361 -17.08 31.02 -18.71
N THR A 362 -17.96 30.83 -17.73
CA THR A 362 -17.74 30.52 -16.32
C THR A 362 -16.73 29.38 -16.12
N ARG A 363 -15.72 29.63 -15.29
CA ARG A 363 -14.73 28.61 -14.85
C ARG A 363 -15.44 27.42 -14.19
N PRO A 364 -15.25 26.17 -14.67
CA PRO A 364 -15.72 24.99 -13.96
C PRO A 364 -14.85 24.76 -12.72
N SER A 365 -15.52 24.58 -11.59
CA SER A 365 -14.97 24.11 -10.32
C SER A 365 -14.11 22.86 -10.51
N THR A 366 -12.89 22.88 -9.97
CA THR A 366 -11.95 21.76 -9.97
C THR A 366 -12.48 20.63 -9.10
N ARG A 367 -13.21 19.69 -9.72
CA ARG A 367 -13.53 18.39 -9.09
C ARG A 367 -12.23 17.63 -8.83
N LYS A 368 -12.00 17.26 -7.57
CA LYS A 368 -10.93 16.36 -7.14
C LYS A 368 -11.15 14.99 -7.78
N SER A 369 -10.13 14.49 -8.48
CA SER A 369 -10.12 13.15 -9.07
C SER A 369 -10.35 12.07 -8.01
N SER A 370 -11.03 10.99 -8.41
CA SER A 370 -11.16 9.76 -7.64
C SER A 370 -9.77 9.28 -7.17
N GLY A 371 -9.67 8.91 -5.89
CA GLY A 371 -8.43 8.38 -5.32
C GLY A 371 -8.00 7.07 -5.97
N PRO A 372 -6.71 6.67 -5.83
CA PRO A 372 -6.16 5.49 -6.48
C PRO A 372 -6.82 4.19 -5.96
N LEU A 373 -7.03 3.21 -6.86
CA LEU A 373 -7.67 1.90 -6.65
C LEU A 373 -6.89 0.91 -5.76
N ILE A 374 -6.01 1.39 -4.88
CA ILE A 374 -4.99 0.57 -4.22
C ILE A 374 -5.59 -0.28 -3.08
N GLY A 375 -5.37 -1.59 -3.11
CA GLY A 375 -5.64 -2.51 -1.99
C GLY A 375 -7.11 -2.87 -1.79
N LEU A 376 -7.95 -2.66 -2.81
CA LEU A 376 -9.36 -3.00 -2.77
C LEU A 376 -9.59 -4.32 -3.49
N THR A 377 -9.94 -5.34 -2.71
CA THR A 377 -10.59 -6.56 -3.20
C THR A 377 -12.04 -6.22 -3.54
N ARG A 378 -12.42 -6.27 -4.82
CA ARG A 378 -13.79 -5.99 -5.28
C ARG A 378 -14.32 -7.14 -6.10
N GLN A 379 -15.61 -7.44 -5.96
CA GLN A 379 -16.29 -8.21 -6.99
C GLN A 379 -16.38 -7.36 -8.24
N VAL A 380 -15.88 -7.91 -9.34
CA VAL A 380 -15.93 -7.27 -10.64
C VAL A 380 -16.41 -8.27 -11.66
N ARG A 381 -17.08 -7.76 -12.69
CA ARG A 381 -17.24 -8.52 -13.92
C ARG A 381 -16.02 -8.23 -14.79
N VAL A 382 -15.25 -9.27 -15.05
CA VAL A 382 -14.11 -9.21 -15.98
C VAL A 382 -14.60 -9.72 -17.31
N THR A 383 -14.55 -8.87 -18.32
CA THR A 383 -14.70 -9.30 -19.72
C THR A 383 -13.28 -9.51 -20.26
N GLN A 384 -12.93 -10.77 -20.53
CA GLN A 384 -11.69 -11.16 -21.20
C GLN A 384 -11.94 -11.21 -22.70
N GLU A 385 -11.19 -10.43 -23.47
CA GLU A 385 -11.12 -10.58 -24.93
C GLU A 385 -9.83 -11.32 -25.30
N LEU A 386 -9.98 -12.53 -25.84
CA LEU A 386 -8.89 -13.33 -26.37
C LEU A 386 -8.87 -13.23 -27.90
N TYR A 387 -7.75 -12.80 -28.45
CA TYR A 387 -7.55 -12.69 -29.89
C TYR A 387 -6.87 -13.97 -30.38
N VAL A 388 -7.59 -14.79 -31.15
CA VAL A 388 -7.09 -16.08 -31.65
C VAL A 388 -6.08 -15.86 -32.77
N ASP A 389 -6.36 -14.89 -33.63
CA ASP A 389 -5.44 -14.41 -34.65
C ASP A 389 -5.07 -12.96 -34.34
N HIS A 390 -3.79 -12.73 -34.05
CA HIS A 390 -3.30 -11.39 -33.73
C HIS A 390 -3.14 -10.49 -34.97
N SER A 391 -3.44 -10.99 -36.17
CA SER A 391 -3.55 -10.17 -37.38
C SER A 391 -4.94 -9.55 -37.56
N ASP A 392 -5.98 -10.09 -36.88
CA ASP A 392 -7.35 -9.63 -37.02
C ASP A 392 -8.08 -9.48 -35.67
N LEU A 393 -8.22 -8.21 -35.24
CA LEU A 393 -8.98 -7.84 -34.04
C LEU A 393 -10.48 -8.17 -34.14
N SER A 394 -11.01 -8.50 -35.32
CA SER A 394 -12.43 -8.81 -35.51
C SER A 394 -12.85 -10.14 -34.86
N SER A 395 -11.88 -11.02 -34.58
CA SER A 395 -12.09 -12.39 -34.09
C SER A 395 -11.91 -12.57 -32.57
N ALA A 396 -12.23 -11.54 -31.78
CA ALA A 396 -12.09 -11.60 -30.33
C ALA A 396 -13.11 -12.57 -29.69
N ILE A 397 -12.64 -13.66 -29.09
CA ILE A 397 -13.47 -14.50 -28.23
C ILE A 397 -13.62 -13.78 -26.89
N THR A 398 -14.86 -13.46 -26.56
CA THR A 398 -15.18 -12.77 -25.32
C THR A 398 -15.64 -13.78 -24.27
N TYR A 399 -14.94 -13.80 -23.13
CA TYR A 399 -15.33 -14.56 -21.95
C TYR A 399 -15.72 -13.59 -20.84
N GLU A 400 -16.84 -13.84 -20.18
CA GLU A 400 -17.23 -13.09 -18.99
C GLU A 400 -17.00 -13.95 -17.75
N PHE A 401 -16.29 -13.39 -16.77
CA PHE A 401 -16.06 -14.02 -15.49
C PHE A 401 -16.57 -13.11 -14.39
N ASP A 402 -17.38 -13.67 -13.49
CA ASP A 402 -17.63 -13.06 -12.20
C ASP A 402 -16.48 -13.48 -11.26
N GLY A 403 -15.69 -12.50 -10.84
CA GLY A 403 -14.43 -12.75 -10.13
C GLY A 403 -14.15 -11.74 -9.03
N THR A 404 -13.13 -12.04 -8.23
CA THR A 404 -12.65 -11.13 -7.20
C THR A 404 -11.35 -10.49 -7.68
N LEU A 405 -11.43 -9.23 -8.09
CA LEU A 405 -10.26 -8.45 -8.46
C LEU A 405 -9.61 -7.88 -7.22
N THR A 406 -8.39 -8.32 -6.93
CA THR A 406 -7.53 -7.67 -5.94
C THR A 406 -6.43 -6.93 -6.67
N ILE A 407 -6.58 -5.61 -6.81
CA ILE A 407 -5.58 -4.76 -7.45
C ILE A 407 -4.49 -4.44 -6.42
N MET A 408 -3.37 -5.15 -6.47
CA MET A 408 -2.19 -4.82 -5.66
C MET A 408 -1.15 -4.15 -6.54
N PRO A 409 -0.79 -2.86 -6.29
CA PRO A 409 0.24 -2.20 -7.08
C PRO A 409 1.58 -2.89 -6.85
N ILE A 410 2.17 -3.42 -7.91
CA ILE A 410 3.54 -3.91 -7.88
C ILE A 410 4.43 -2.71 -8.15
N LYS A 411 5.34 -2.41 -7.22
CA LYS A 411 6.41 -1.45 -7.45
C LYS A 411 7.48 -2.11 -8.34
N SER A 412 7.18 -2.25 -9.62
CA SER A 412 8.18 -2.64 -10.62
C SER A 412 8.74 -1.38 -11.29
N PRO A 413 10.06 -1.13 -11.20
CA PRO A 413 10.68 -0.02 -11.93
C PRO A 413 10.61 -0.23 -13.45
N LEU A 414 10.45 -1.48 -13.91
CA LEU A 414 10.47 -1.85 -15.32
C LEU A 414 9.07 -1.78 -15.98
N LEU A 415 8.01 -1.92 -15.17
CA LEU A 415 6.63 -1.92 -15.64
C LEU A 415 5.79 -1.02 -14.73
N PRO A 416 5.76 0.30 -14.96
CA PRO A 416 4.89 1.20 -14.20
C PRO A 416 3.42 0.80 -14.37
N ASN A 417 2.61 1.08 -13.36
CA ASN A 417 1.17 0.79 -13.36
C ASN A 417 0.83 -0.69 -13.59
N THR A 418 1.69 -1.57 -13.05
CA THR A 418 1.44 -3.00 -13.01
C THR A 418 0.80 -3.39 -11.68
N PHE A 419 -0.17 -4.26 -11.77
CA PHE A 419 -0.97 -4.73 -10.67
C PHE A 419 -1.00 -6.26 -10.70
N GLU A 420 -1.09 -6.88 -9.53
CA GLU A 420 -1.55 -8.27 -9.48
C GLU A 420 -3.05 -8.30 -9.73
N LEU A 421 -3.48 -9.28 -10.53
CA LEU A 421 -4.87 -9.55 -10.88
C LEU A 421 -5.14 -11.01 -10.59
N HIS A 422 -6.15 -11.28 -9.77
CA HIS A 422 -6.63 -12.63 -9.50
C HIS A 422 -7.98 -12.81 -10.18
N ILE A 423 -8.13 -13.85 -11.00
CA ILE A 423 -9.42 -14.27 -11.58
C ILE A 423 -9.63 -15.73 -11.19
N GLY A 424 -10.55 -15.98 -10.26
CA GLY A 424 -10.70 -17.31 -9.67
C GLY A 424 -9.43 -17.74 -8.95
N THR A 425 -8.86 -18.88 -9.35
CA THR A 425 -7.60 -19.44 -8.85
C THR A 425 -6.37 -19.00 -9.65
N HIS A 426 -6.55 -18.22 -10.71
CA HIS A 426 -5.46 -17.83 -11.61
C HIS A 426 -4.89 -16.46 -11.24
N HIS A 427 -3.57 -16.34 -11.39
CA HIS A 427 -2.79 -15.16 -11.06
C HIS A 427 -2.23 -14.54 -12.33
N TYR A 428 -2.44 -13.24 -12.50
CA TYR A 428 -2.03 -12.48 -13.66
C TYR A 428 -1.30 -11.20 -13.25
N LEU A 429 -0.37 -10.77 -14.08
CA LEU A 429 0.13 -9.40 -14.07
C LEU A 429 -0.76 -8.57 -14.99
N ALA A 430 -1.46 -7.60 -14.41
CA ALA A 430 -2.31 -6.67 -15.14
C ALA A 430 -1.63 -5.32 -15.22
N ARG A 431 -1.32 -4.86 -16.43
CA ARG A 431 -0.77 -3.53 -16.67
C ARG A 431 -1.87 -2.62 -17.17
N ARG A 432 -2.01 -1.47 -16.52
CA ARG A 432 -2.85 -0.40 -17.03
C ARG A 432 -2.03 0.43 -18.02
N ILE A 433 -2.52 0.56 -19.25
CA ILE A 433 -1.86 1.42 -20.25
C ILE A 433 -2.21 2.87 -19.93
N GLU A 434 -1.31 3.54 -19.22
CA GLU A 434 -1.42 4.99 -19.02
C GLU A 434 -0.91 5.71 -20.28
N GLY A 435 -1.87 6.16 -21.09
CA GLY A 435 -1.62 7.16 -22.11
C GLY A 435 -2.36 8.45 -21.76
N ILE A 436 -1.64 9.57 -21.66
CA ILE A 436 -2.11 10.91 -22.03
C ILE A 436 -3.38 11.40 -21.29
N SER A 437 -3.23 11.94 -20.07
CA SER A 437 -4.25 12.67 -19.29
C SER A 437 -5.31 11.77 -18.61
N ALA A 438 -5.68 12.15 -17.38
CA ALA A 438 -6.73 11.53 -16.56
C ALA A 438 -8.16 11.67 -17.13
N ARG A 439 -8.29 11.84 -18.45
CA ARG A 439 -9.53 12.14 -19.20
C ARG A 439 -9.60 11.43 -20.56
N LEU A 440 -8.77 10.42 -20.84
CA LEU A 440 -9.02 9.63 -22.05
C LEU A 440 -10.40 8.97 -21.96
N SER A 441 -11.11 8.94 -23.08
CA SER A 441 -12.31 8.13 -23.20
C SER A 441 -11.94 6.65 -23.07
N VAL A 442 -12.85 5.85 -22.53
CA VAL A 442 -12.72 4.39 -22.45
C VAL A 442 -12.29 3.78 -23.81
N THR A 443 -12.78 4.36 -24.91
CA THR A 443 -12.39 3.97 -26.27
C THR A 443 -10.89 4.09 -26.52
N LYS A 444 -10.25 5.18 -26.11
CA LYS A 444 -8.80 5.38 -26.32
C LYS A 444 -7.96 4.47 -25.43
N GLU A 445 -8.36 4.25 -24.18
CA GLU A 445 -7.71 3.25 -23.31
C GLU A 445 -7.82 1.83 -23.92
N LYS A 446 -9.01 1.47 -24.44
CA LYS A 446 -9.23 0.20 -25.13
C LYS A 446 -8.37 0.08 -26.38
N THR A 447 -8.34 1.09 -27.25
CA THR A 447 -7.51 1.08 -28.46
C THR A 447 -6.03 0.92 -28.13
N ALA A 448 -5.51 1.65 -27.13
CA ALA A 448 -4.12 1.52 -26.72
C ALA A 448 -3.80 0.10 -26.21
N ALA A 449 -4.71 -0.49 -25.42
CA ALA A 449 -4.58 -1.86 -24.94
C ALA A 449 -4.68 -2.91 -26.05
N GLN A 450 -5.50 -2.68 -27.07
CA GLN A 450 -5.55 -3.51 -28.27
C GLN A 450 -4.25 -3.41 -29.08
N THR A 451 -3.68 -2.22 -29.25
CA THR A 451 -2.37 -2.03 -29.90
C THR A 451 -1.27 -2.85 -29.20
N GLU A 452 -1.29 -2.92 -27.87
CA GLU A 452 -0.35 -3.72 -27.10
C GLU A 452 -0.51 -5.24 -27.34
N ILE A 453 -1.75 -5.71 -27.44
CA ILE A 453 -2.04 -7.13 -27.72
C ILE A 453 -1.61 -7.49 -29.15
N LEU A 454 -1.87 -6.61 -30.13
CA LEU A 454 -1.39 -6.76 -31.49
C LEU A 454 0.14 -6.85 -31.54
N ARG A 455 0.82 -5.99 -30.76
CA ARG A 455 2.28 -6.00 -30.65
C ARG A 455 2.82 -7.31 -30.09
N SER A 456 2.20 -7.86 -29.05
CA SER A 456 2.57 -9.17 -28.51
C SER A 456 2.31 -10.30 -29.51
N GLY A 457 1.23 -10.21 -30.27
CA GLY A 457 0.95 -11.15 -31.34
C GLY A 457 1.99 -11.15 -32.45
N TRP A 458 2.42 -9.96 -32.87
CA TRP A 458 3.51 -9.82 -33.82
C TRP A 458 4.83 -10.36 -33.25
N LEU A 459 5.17 -10.03 -32.00
CA LEU A 459 6.32 -10.63 -31.31
C LEU A 459 6.27 -12.16 -31.36
N LYS A 460 5.12 -12.76 -31.06
CA LYS A 460 4.94 -14.23 -31.08
C LYS A 460 5.15 -14.81 -32.49
N ALA A 461 4.64 -14.14 -33.52
CA ALA A 461 4.85 -14.55 -34.91
C ALA A 461 6.32 -14.46 -35.31
N THR A 462 7.00 -13.35 -34.98
CA THR A 462 8.42 -13.14 -35.26
C THR A 462 9.32 -14.09 -34.47
N ILE A 463 8.98 -14.44 -33.21
CA ILE A 463 9.68 -15.50 -32.47
C ILE A 463 9.57 -16.83 -33.22
N LYS A 464 8.38 -17.20 -33.70
CA LYS A 464 8.16 -18.45 -34.42
C LYS A 464 8.97 -18.50 -35.72
N SER A 465 8.97 -17.43 -36.51
CA SER A 465 9.74 -17.36 -37.77
C SER A 465 11.25 -17.30 -37.52
N PHE A 466 11.69 -16.61 -36.47
CA PHE A 466 13.08 -16.60 -36.01
C PHE A 466 13.57 -18.00 -35.62
N LYS A 467 12.78 -18.74 -34.82
CA LYS A 467 13.11 -20.14 -34.47
C LYS A 467 13.27 -21.01 -35.72
N ALA A 468 12.39 -20.85 -36.70
CA ALA A 468 12.50 -21.57 -37.96
C ALA A 468 13.76 -21.21 -38.75
N LEU A 469 14.16 -19.93 -38.76
CA LEU A 469 15.42 -19.49 -39.35
C LEU A 469 16.63 -20.10 -38.65
N CYS A 470 16.65 -20.10 -37.31
CA CYS A 470 17.74 -20.69 -36.55
C CYS A 470 17.90 -22.19 -36.82
N VAL A 471 16.79 -22.94 -36.89
CA VAL A 471 16.82 -24.37 -37.28
C VAL A 471 17.37 -24.54 -38.69
N LYS A 472 16.93 -23.71 -39.65
CA LYS A 472 17.40 -23.76 -41.04
C LYS A 472 18.90 -23.49 -41.16
N GLU A 473 19.42 -22.50 -40.43
CA GLU A 473 20.83 -22.12 -40.45
C GLU A 473 21.68 -22.87 -39.42
N GLN A 474 21.11 -23.86 -38.72
CA GLN A 474 21.77 -24.69 -37.70
C GLN A 474 22.41 -23.87 -36.56
N VAL A 475 21.76 -22.77 -36.18
CA VAL A 475 22.18 -21.91 -35.06
C VAL A 475 21.45 -22.37 -33.80
N THR A 476 22.21 -22.75 -32.77
CA THR A 476 21.69 -23.06 -31.44
C THR A 476 21.55 -21.78 -30.61
N PHE A 477 20.42 -21.62 -29.92
CA PHE A 477 20.15 -20.49 -29.03
C PHE A 477 19.21 -20.96 -27.91
N ASP A 478 19.18 -20.18 -26.83
CA ASP A 478 18.28 -20.42 -25.70
C ASP A 478 16.82 -20.31 -26.18
N ASP A 479 15.94 -21.14 -25.63
CA ASP A 479 14.55 -21.15 -26.09
C ASP A 479 13.88 -19.81 -25.73
N ILE A 480 13.40 -19.09 -26.74
CA ILE A 480 12.72 -17.81 -26.55
C ILE A 480 11.21 -18.03 -26.64
N THR A 481 10.47 -17.63 -25.62
CA THR A 481 9.00 -17.70 -25.58
C THR A 481 8.40 -16.33 -25.31
N THR A 482 7.08 -16.22 -25.42
CA THR A 482 6.36 -15.00 -25.04
C THR A 482 5.00 -15.35 -24.43
N PRO A 483 4.60 -14.69 -23.34
CA PRO A 483 3.31 -14.94 -22.71
C PRO A 483 2.15 -14.53 -23.63
N ASN A 484 1.05 -15.30 -23.56
CA ASN A 484 -0.19 -14.90 -24.23
C ASN A 484 -0.84 -13.75 -23.47
N LEU A 485 -0.94 -12.58 -24.12
CA LEU A 485 -1.64 -11.42 -23.57
C LEU A 485 -3.14 -11.51 -23.83
N PHE A 486 -3.92 -10.96 -22.90
CA PHE A 486 -5.36 -10.75 -23.10
C PHE A 486 -5.81 -9.40 -22.56
N LEU A 487 -6.94 -8.91 -23.09
CA LEU A 487 -7.56 -7.68 -22.62
C LEU A 487 -8.52 -8.03 -21.49
N ALA A 488 -8.40 -7.35 -20.35
CA ALA A 488 -9.38 -7.41 -19.27
C ALA A 488 -10.08 -6.06 -19.14
N MET A 489 -11.39 -6.03 -19.39
CA MET A 489 -12.23 -4.88 -19.08
C MET A 489 -12.92 -5.12 -17.74
N VAL A 490 -12.63 -4.26 -16.78
CA VAL A 490 -13.16 -4.33 -15.43
C VAL A 490 -14.29 -3.33 -15.28
N LYS A 491 -15.51 -3.84 -15.06
CA LYS A 491 -16.68 -3.05 -14.70
C LYS A 491 -16.88 -3.10 -13.19
N GLU A 492 -17.03 -1.95 -12.55
CA GLU A 492 -17.33 -1.88 -11.11
C GLU A 492 -18.78 -2.30 -10.84
N SER A 493 -18.94 -3.51 -10.31
CA SER A 493 -20.21 -4.09 -9.84
C SER A 493 -20.65 -3.40 -8.54
N GLY A 494 -21.32 -2.24 -8.59
CA GLY A 494 -21.79 -1.63 -7.35
C GLY A 494 -22.48 -0.27 -7.38
N SER A 495 -22.54 0.43 -8.51
CA SER A 495 -23.29 1.70 -8.57
C SER A 495 -24.73 1.43 -9.01
N ALA A 496 -25.60 1.13 -8.05
CA ALA A 496 -27.03 0.95 -8.31
C ALA A 496 -27.64 2.27 -8.81
N VAL A 497 -27.82 2.36 -10.13
CA VAL A 497 -28.82 3.15 -10.86
C VAL A 497 -28.93 4.63 -10.43
N SER A 498 -28.08 5.47 -11.02
CA SER A 498 -28.48 6.82 -11.43
C SER A 498 -28.46 6.85 -12.96
N VAL A 499 -29.58 7.24 -13.56
CA VAL A 499 -29.98 7.08 -14.98
C VAL A 499 -29.11 7.83 -16.01
N SER A 500 -27.90 8.26 -15.67
CA SER A 500 -27.05 9.01 -16.62
C SER A 500 -25.53 8.96 -16.38
N ASN A 501 -25.02 8.08 -15.51
CA ASN A 501 -23.57 8.04 -15.26
C ASN A 501 -22.92 6.85 -15.94
N GLU A 502 -22.10 7.14 -16.94
CA GLU A 502 -21.17 6.22 -17.60
C GLU A 502 -20.49 5.33 -16.56
N CYS A 503 -20.73 4.01 -16.64
CA CYS A 503 -20.04 3.04 -15.81
C CYS A 503 -18.55 3.15 -16.11
N SER A 504 -17.72 3.44 -15.11
CA SER A 504 -16.28 3.55 -15.30
C SER A 504 -15.70 2.17 -15.60
N VAL A 505 -15.57 1.85 -16.88
CA VAL A 505 -14.82 0.68 -17.35
C VAL A 505 -13.35 1.01 -17.27
N THR A 506 -12.56 0.17 -16.60
CA THR A 506 -11.10 0.26 -16.62
C THR A 506 -10.55 -0.88 -17.45
N THR A 507 -9.62 -0.58 -18.34
CA THR A 507 -9.02 -1.57 -19.24
C THR A 507 -7.60 -1.93 -18.79
N PHE A 508 -7.29 -3.22 -18.76
CA PHE A 508 -5.99 -3.77 -18.44
C PHE A 508 -5.51 -4.71 -19.55
N VAL A 509 -4.20 -4.72 -19.79
CA VAL A 509 -3.54 -5.79 -20.54
C VAL A 509 -2.96 -6.76 -19.53
N CYS A 510 -3.34 -8.03 -19.65
CA CYS A 510 -3.03 -9.05 -18.66
C CYS A 510 -2.15 -10.13 -19.28
N GLN A 511 -1.24 -10.66 -18.47
CA GLN A 511 -0.38 -11.80 -18.79
C GLN A 511 -0.30 -12.75 -17.59
N PRO A 512 0.07 -14.03 -17.80
CA PRO A 512 0.39 -14.94 -16.70
C PRO A 512 1.36 -14.30 -15.70
N SER A 513 1.20 -14.62 -14.42
CA SER A 513 2.06 -14.05 -13.38
C SER A 513 3.51 -14.48 -13.59
N ILE A 514 4.40 -13.48 -13.67
CA ILE A 514 5.85 -13.66 -13.71
C ILE A 514 6.40 -13.06 -12.41
N PRO A 515 7.25 -13.76 -11.64
CA PRO A 515 7.85 -13.19 -10.43
C PRO A 515 8.66 -11.94 -10.78
N SER A 516 8.39 -10.83 -10.11
CA SER A 516 9.06 -9.56 -10.42
C SER A 516 10.57 -9.56 -10.18
N SER A 517 11.07 -10.49 -9.35
CA SER A 517 12.50 -10.68 -9.06
C SER A 517 13.29 -11.12 -10.29
N ASP A 518 12.63 -11.75 -11.24
CA ASP A 518 13.25 -12.48 -12.35
C ASP A 518 13.22 -11.66 -13.65
N ILE A 519 12.56 -10.50 -13.63
CA ILE A 519 12.45 -9.62 -14.78
C ILE A 519 13.72 -8.77 -14.89
N THR A 520 14.44 -8.96 -16.00
CA THR A 520 15.63 -8.16 -16.36
C THR A 520 15.37 -7.36 -17.64
N THR A 521 16.19 -6.32 -17.83
CA THR A 521 16.32 -5.62 -19.12
C THR A 521 17.70 -5.93 -19.64
N ASP A 522 17.83 -6.97 -20.45
CA ASP A 522 19.11 -7.33 -21.05
C ASP A 522 19.23 -6.72 -22.45
N GLU A 523 19.53 -5.42 -22.50
CA GLU A 523 19.86 -4.73 -23.76
C GLU A 523 21.20 -5.23 -24.35
N SER A 524 22.03 -5.91 -23.55
CA SER A 524 23.33 -6.44 -23.95
C SER A 524 23.29 -7.87 -24.49
N SER A 525 22.15 -8.56 -24.41
CA SER A 525 22.01 -9.93 -24.90
C SER A 525 22.32 -10.00 -26.40
N PRO A 526 23.38 -10.72 -26.81
CA PRO A 526 23.71 -10.88 -28.23
C PRO A 526 22.57 -11.53 -29.02
N LEU A 527 21.82 -12.43 -28.35
CA LEU A 527 20.65 -13.10 -28.90
C LEU A 527 19.51 -12.11 -29.18
N LEU A 528 19.17 -11.24 -28.22
CA LEU A 528 18.13 -10.23 -28.41
C LEU A 528 18.55 -9.15 -29.42
N GLY A 529 19.83 -8.83 -29.50
CA GLY A 529 20.39 -8.00 -30.56
C GLY A 529 20.17 -8.60 -31.95
N ALA A 530 20.48 -9.89 -32.13
CA ALA A 530 20.23 -10.60 -33.38
C ALA A 530 18.74 -10.76 -33.69
N PHE A 531 17.90 -10.99 -32.67
CA PHE A 531 16.45 -11.05 -32.82
C PHE A 531 15.86 -9.70 -33.25
N SER A 532 16.34 -8.59 -32.67
CA SER A 532 15.95 -7.23 -33.09
C SER A 532 16.31 -6.99 -34.55
N HIS A 533 17.54 -7.34 -34.95
CA HIS A 533 17.99 -7.25 -36.34
C HIS A 533 17.08 -8.06 -37.25
N TYR A 534 16.84 -9.34 -36.92
CA TYR A 534 15.95 -10.20 -37.66
C TYR A 534 14.56 -9.59 -37.85
N SER A 535 13.96 -9.03 -36.79
CA SER A 535 12.63 -8.39 -36.88
C SER A 535 12.58 -7.24 -37.89
N LEU A 536 13.69 -6.49 -38.04
CA LEU A 536 13.82 -5.43 -39.04
C LEU A 536 14.01 -5.99 -40.45
N ALA A 537 14.80 -7.04 -40.61
CA ALA A 537 14.99 -7.70 -41.90
C ALA A 537 13.71 -8.40 -42.39
N GLU A 538 13.02 -9.14 -41.50
CA GLU A 538 11.76 -9.84 -41.78
C GLU A 538 10.66 -8.88 -42.23
N SER A 539 10.62 -7.68 -41.66
CA SER A 539 9.63 -6.66 -41.98
C SER A 539 10.01 -5.75 -43.15
N ASN A 540 11.01 -6.12 -43.97
CA ASN A 540 11.53 -5.28 -45.07
C ASN A 540 11.91 -3.85 -44.62
N GLN A 541 12.51 -3.73 -43.44
CA GLN A 541 12.87 -2.48 -42.79
C GLN A 541 11.71 -1.58 -42.36
N GLU A 542 10.46 -2.07 -42.35
CA GLU A 542 9.30 -1.27 -41.96
C GLU A 542 9.10 -1.20 -40.44
N ARG A 543 9.65 -2.17 -39.70
CA ARG A 543 9.39 -2.32 -38.28
C ARG A 543 10.55 -2.99 -37.52
N VAL A 544 10.86 -2.53 -36.30
CA VAL A 544 11.82 -3.22 -35.41
C VAL A 544 11.26 -3.41 -34.01
N LEU A 545 11.55 -4.56 -33.40
CA LEU A 545 11.36 -4.86 -31.97
C LEU A 545 12.63 -4.52 -31.19
N VAL A 546 12.51 -3.73 -30.14
CA VAL A 546 13.61 -3.34 -29.24
C VAL A 546 13.13 -3.27 -27.78
N ASP A 547 14.05 -3.00 -26.84
CA ASP A 547 13.76 -2.72 -25.41
C ASP A 547 12.94 -3.81 -24.69
N PHE A 548 13.22 -5.06 -25.00
CA PHE A 548 12.58 -6.23 -24.42
C PHE A 548 12.66 -6.26 -22.89
N LYS A 549 11.65 -6.86 -22.28
CA LYS A 549 11.73 -7.39 -20.92
C LYS A 549 11.91 -8.90 -21.02
N VAL A 550 12.79 -9.43 -20.19
CA VAL A 550 13.15 -10.85 -20.19
C VAL A 550 12.88 -11.42 -18.81
N CYS A 551 12.30 -12.60 -18.75
CA CYS A 551 12.29 -13.43 -17.57
C CYS A 551 12.88 -14.79 -17.94
N GLU A 552 13.88 -15.24 -17.20
CA GLU A 552 14.42 -16.58 -17.37
C GLU A 552 13.66 -17.54 -16.44
N ASP A 553 13.21 -18.67 -16.99
CA ASP A 553 12.59 -19.72 -16.19
C ASP A 553 13.64 -20.64 -15.55
N ILE A 554 13.19 -21.58 -14.71
CA ILE A 554 14.08 -22.52 -14.01
C ILE A 554 14.79 -23.51 -14.97
N TYR A 555 14.41 -23.55 -16.24
CA TYR A 555 14.98 -24.42 -17.27
C TYR A 555 15.87 -23.64 -18.25
N GLY A 556 16.07 -22.34 -18.03
CA GLY A 556 16.87 -21.47 -18.91
C GLY A 556 16.11 -20.96 -20.14
N SER A 557 14.79 -21.19 -20.23
CA SER A 557 13.96 -20.59 -21.28
C SER A 557 13.75 -19.11 -20.98
N GLN A 558 13.85 -18.28 -22.00
CA GLN A 558 13.69 -16.83 -21.88
C GLN A 558 12.29 -16.40 -22.35
N ASP A 559 11.44 -16.03 -21.41
CA ASP A 559 10.18 -15.34 -21.70
C ASP A 559 10.45 -13.87 -22.03
N VAL A 560 10.26 -13.53 -23.30
CA VAL A 560 10.44 -12.18 -23.83
C VAL A 560 9.09 -11.50 -23.99
N PHE A 561 8.94 -10.29 -23.44
CA PHE A 561 7.67 -9.57 -23.47
C PHE A 561 7.82 -8.04 -23.41
N ALA A 562 6.70 -7.36 -23.64
CA ALA A 562 6.57 -5.90 -23.66
C ALA A 562 7.64 -5.15 -24.48
N PRO A 563 8.00 -5.61 -25.71
CA PRO A 563 8.99 -4.93 -26.54
C PRO A 563 8.48 -3.55 -26.93
N ILE A 564 9.35 -2.57 -27.09
CA ILE A 564 9.01 -1.38 -27.87
C ILE A 564 9.06 -1.76 -29.35
N THR A 565 8.09 -1.25 -30.12
CA THR A 565 8.06 -1.42 -31.56
C THR A 565 8.22 -0.06 -32.20
N HIS A 566 9.14 0.06 -33.15
CA HIS A 566 9.23 1.22 -34.01
C HIS A 566 8.70 0.84 -35.39
N THR A 567 7.80 1.65 -35.95
CA THR A 567 7.25 1.48 -37.29
C THR A 567 7.49 2.75 -38.10
N ILE A 568 7.61 2.67 -39.42
CA ILE A 568 7.74 3.88 -40.26
C ILE A 568 6.61 4.88 -40.00
N THR A 569 5.39 4.39 -39.76
CA THR A 569 4.16 5.16 -39.52
C THR A 569 3.99 5.68 -38.08
N ALA A 570 4.86 5.28 -37.14
CA ALA A 570 4.78 5.63 -35.72
C ALA A 570 3.44 5.25 -35.02
N ASP A 571 2.79 4.17 -35.47
CA ASP A 571 1.44 3.76 -35.06
C ASP A 571 1.37 2.61 -34.03
N SER A 572 2.50 2.01 -33.66
CA SER A 572 2.54 0.84 -32.76
C SER A 572 2.49 1.17 -31.25
N GLY A 573 1.93 2.33 -30.90
CA GLY A 573 1.67 2.72 -29.51
C GLY A 573 2.76 3.57 -28.84
N THR A 574 2.68 3.70 -27.52
CA THR A 574 3.55 4.57 -26.73
C THR A 574 5.01 4.10 -26.77
N GLY A 575 5.93 5.04 -27.00
CA GLY A 575 7.36 4.76 -27.14
C GLY A 575 7.78 4.47 -28.58
N ASN A 576 6.85 4.36 -29.54
CA ASN A 576 7.20 4.29 -30.95
C ASN A 576 7.75 5.65 -31.44
N LEU A 577 9.03 5.68 -31.82
CA LEU A 577 9.72 6.86 -32.33
C LEU A 577 9.72 6.95 -33.86
N GLY A 578 8.89 6.17 -34.54
CA GLY A 578 8.78 6.20 -35.99
C GLY A 578 10.04 5.67 -36.68
N SER A 579 10.30 6.20 -37.87
CA SER A 579 11.56 6.03 -38.60
C SER A 579 12.79 6.44 -37.78
N SER A 580 12.69 7.44 -36.90
CA SER A 580 13.82 7.86 -36.08
C SER A 580 14.28 6.79 -35.09
N GLY A 581 13.34 5.97 -34.58
CA GLY A 581 13.67 4.82 -33.73
C GLY A 581 14.35 3.69 -34.50
N ILE A 582 13.90 3.44 -35.73
CA ILE A 582 14.51 2.47 -36.64
C ILE A 582 15.96 2.88 -36.97
N GLU A 583 16.17 4.14 -37.34
CA GLU A 583 17.52 4.66 -37.64
C GLU A 583 18.41 4.69 -36.39
N ALA A 584 17.86 5.01 -35.21
CA ALA A 584 18.61 4.94 -33.96
C ALA A 584 19.06 3.51 -33.65
N PHE A 585 18.22 2.50 -33.93
CA PHE A 585 18.59 1.09 -33.80
C PHE A 585 19.70 0.73 -34.80
N LYS A 586 19.54 1.04 -36.10
CA LYS A 586 20.56 0.76 -37.13
C LYS A 586 21.93 1.34 -36.78
N ASN A 587 21.96 2.59 -36.32
CA ASN A 587 23.20 3.28 -35.96
C ASN A 587 23.92 2.69 -34.74
N LYS A 588 23.17 2.08 -33.81
CA LYS A 588 23.73 1.48 -32.59
C LYS A 588 24.06 -0.01 -32.75
N HIS A 589 23.30 -0.71 -33.59
CA HIS A 589 23.42 -2.15 -33.75
C HIS A 589 24.73 -2.52 -34.46
N GLN A 590 25.51 -3.40 -33.83
CA GLN A 590 26.69 -4.02 -34.44
C GLN A 590 26.41 -5.51 -34.62
N CYS A 591 26.59 -6.02 -35.84
CA CYS A 591 26.36 -7.44 -36.12
C CYS A 591 27.35 -8.32 -35.36
N GLY A 592 26.86 -9.03 -34.35
CA GLY A 592 27.59 -10.05 -33.61
C GLY A 592 27.74 -11.36 -34.38
N GLU A 593 28.28 -12.38 -33.71
CA GLU A 593 28.42 -13.73 -34.27
C GLU A 593 27.06 -14.33 -34.63
N GLN A 594 26.03 -14.09 -33.83
CA GLN A 594 24.67 -14.60 -34.05
C GLN A 594 24.05 -14.02 -35.33
N CYS A 595 24.16 -12.72 -35.58
CA CYS A 595 23.65 -12.09 -36.81
C CYS A 595 24.32 -12.69 -38.07
N LYS A 596 25.63 -12.92 -37.99
CA LYS A 596 26.43 -13.51 -39.08
C LYS A 596 26.07 -14.98 -39.32
N ALA A 597 25.92 -15.75 -38.25
CA ALA A 597 25.52 -17.16 -38.32
C ALA A 597 24.13 -17.32 -38.96
N LEU A 598 23.20 -16.40 -38.64
CA LEU A 598 21.86 -16.34 -39.22
C LEU A 598 21.81 -15.72 -40.63
N LYS A 599 22.96 -15.29 -41.18
CA LYS A 599 23.08 -14.65 -42.50
C LYS A 599 22.14 -13.45 -42.68
N LEU A 600 21.96 -12.66 -41.61
CA LEU A 600 21.14 -11.46 -41.68
C LEU A 600 21.81 -10.40 -42.57
N PRO A 601 21.04 -9.65 -43.38
CA PRO A 601 21.59 -8.64 -44.28
C PRO A 601 22.20 -7.48 -43.47
N ALA A 602 23.39 -7.00 -43.85
CA ALA A 602 23.91 -5.77 -43.26
C ALA A 602 22.99 -4.58 -43.57
N PHE A 603 22.89 -3.64 -42.63
CA PHE A 603 22.12 -2.40 -42.80
C PHE A 603 22.84 -1.36 -43.65
#